data_AF-A0A7D7PSK5-F1
#
_entry.id   AF-A0A7D7PSK5-F1
#
_cell.length_a   1.000
_cell.length_b   1.000
_cell.length_c   1.000
_cell.angle_alpha   90.00
_cell.angle_beta   90.00
_cell.angle_gamma   90.00
#
_symmetry.space_group_name_H-M   'P 1'
#
loop_
_entity.id
_entity.type
_entity.pdbx_description
1 polymer ?
#
loop_
_entity_poly.entity_id
_entity_poly.type
_entity_poly.pdbx_seq_one_letter_code
_entity_poly.pdbx_strand_id
1 'polypeptide(L)' 'MDDETRSIMEAQSERLYGETRAVLARLQPLTEHLVDKLLQAGEMSLGEALTEIRRFEAEQGRRMSAAAHTV' A
#
# COMPACT_ATOMS: atom_id res chain seq x y z
N MET A 1 -26.57 -21.24 -12.92
CA MET A 1 -26.74 -19.78 -12.79
C MET A 1 -27.05 -19.24 -14.16
N ASP A 2 -28.08 -18.44 -14.25
CA ASP A 2 -28.44 -17.65 -15.42
C ASP A 2 -27.41 -16.53 -15.66
N ASP A 3 -27.43 -15.99 -16.87
CA ASP A 3 -26.45 -15.01 -17.34
C ASP A 3 -26.60 -13.64 -16.65
N GLU A 4 -27.81 -13.30 -16.21
CA GLU A 4 -28.08 -12.06 -15.46
C GLU A 4 -27.44 -12.11 -14.08
N THR A 5 -27.64 -13.22 -13.36
CA THR A 5 -26.99 -13.46 -12.05
C THR A 5 -25.47 -13.44 -12.18
N ARG A 6 -24.90 -14.05 -13.24
CA ARG A 6 -23.44 -14.01 -13.48
C ARG A 6 -22.95 -12.58 -13.70
N SER A 7 -23.61 -11.82 -14.57
CA SER A 7 -23.25 -10.43 -14.89
C SER A 7 -23.27 -9.52 -13.65
N ILE A 8 -24.28 -9.69 -12.77
CA ILE A 8 -24.36 -8.94 -11.51
C ILE A 8 -23.18 -9.28 -10.59
N MET A 9 -22.85 -10.58 -10.47
CA MET A 9 -21.73 -11.02 -9.63
C MET A 9 -20.38 -10.50 -10.14
N GLU A 10 -20.18 -10.49 -11.46
CA GLU A 10 -18.95 -9.96 -12.09
C GLU A 10 -18.81 -8.46 -11.84
N ALA A 11 -19.86 -7.67 -12.08
CA ALA A 11 -19.84 -6.23 -11.83
C ALA A 11 -19.57 -5.89 -10.35
N GLN A 12 -20.14 -6.67 -9.43
CA GLN A 12 -19.87 -6.50 -7.99
C GLN A 12 -18.43 -6.88 -7.63
N SER A 13 -17.90 -7.95 -8.21
CA SER A 13 -16.52 -8.39 -7.99
C SER A 13 -15.52 -7.34 -8.49
N GLU A 14 -15.72 -6.80 -9.70
CA GLU A 14 -14.90 -5.74 -10.27
C GLU A 14 -14.92 -4.47 -9.42
N ARG A 15 -16.10 -4.07 -8.95
CA ARG A 15 -16.24 -2.91 -8.07
C ARG A 15 -15.47 -3.10 -6.77
N LEU A 16 -15.65 -4.24 -6.10
CA LEU A 16 -14.96 -4.57 -4.85
C LEU A 16 -13.44 -4.63 -5.05
N TYR A 17 -12.97 -5.21 -6.15
CA TYR A 17 -11.55 -5.23 -6.50
C TYR A 17 -10.99 -3.81 -6.67
N GLY A 18 -11.69 -2.94 -7.41
CA GLY A 18 -11.28 -1.55 -7.61
C GLY A 18 -11.20 -0.76 -6.31
N GLU A 19 -12.23 -0.86 -5.47
CA GLU A 19 -12.27 -0.23 -4.14
C GLU A 19 -11.11 -0.72 -3.26
N THR A 20 -10.88 -2.03 -3.21
CA THR A 20 -9.79 -2.63 -2.43
C THR A 20 -8.42 -2.17 -2.93
N ARG A 21 -8.22 -2.18 -4.26
CA ARG A 21 -6.98 -1.73 -4.88
C ARG A 21 -6.69 -0.27 -4.58
N ALA A 22 -7.71 0.61 -4.61
CA ALA A 22 -7.54 2.02 -4.30
C ALA A 22 -7.10 2.25 -2.84
N VAL A 23 -7.64 1.48 -1.90
CA VAL A 23 -7.21 1.52 -0.49
C VAL A 23 -5.77 1.05 -0.35
N LEU A 24 -5.40 -0.07 -0.98
CA LEU A 24 -4.05 -0.63 -0.91
C LEU A 24 -3.00 0.22 -1.62
N ALA A 25 -3.36 0.95 -2.68
CA ALA A 25 -2.44 1.81 -3.42
C ALA A 25 -1.76 2.85 -2.52
N ARG A 26 -2.44 3.32 -1.47
CA ARG A 26 -1.87 4.26 -0.50
C ARG A 26 -0.81 3.63 0.40
N LEU A 27 -0.87 2.32 0.59
CA LEU A 27 0.06 1.55 1.43
C LEU A 27 1.20 0.94 0.62
N GLN A 28 1.03 0.81 -0.71
CA GLN A 28 2.00 0.20 -1.62
C GLN A 28 3.44 0.71 -1.40
N PRO A 29 3.73 2.02 -1.29
CA PRO A 29 5.10 2.50 -1.10
C PRO A 29 5.74 2.00 0.21
N LEU A 30 4.96 1.94 1.30
CA LEU A 30 5.44 1.42 2.58
C LEU A 30 5.65 -0.09 2.49
N THR A 31 4.73 -0.81 1.86
CA THR A 31 4.86 -2.26 1.66
C THR A 31 6.11 -2.59 0.84
N GLU A 32 6.36 -1.88 -0.26
CA GLU A 32 7.55 -2.05 -1.09
C GLU A 32 8.84 -1.78 -0.29
N HIS A 33 8.88 -0.71 0.50
CA HIS A 33 10.01 -0.41 1.39
C HIS A 33 10.29 -1.54 2.37
N LEU A 34 9.26 -2.05 3.05
CA LEU A 34 9.43 -3.13 4.03
C LEU A 34 9.83 -4.46 3.40
N VAL A 35 9.31 -4.77 2.20
CA VAL A 35 9.72 -5.96 1.44
C VAL A 35 11.17 -5.86 1.02
N ASP A 36 11.63 -4.71 0.52
CA ASP A 36 13.03 -4.49 0.19
C ASP A 36 13.95 -4.69 1.41
N LYS A 37 13.56 -4.15 2.57
CA LYS A 37 14.30 -4.36 3.84
C LYS A 37 14.33 -5.82 4.27
N LEU A 38 13.19 -6.51 4.20
CA LEU A 38 13.10 -7.93 4.55
C LEU A 38 13.98 -8.78 3.62
N LEU A 39 13.96 -8.52 2.31
CA LEU A 39 14.77 -9.25 1.35
C LEU A 39 16.27 -8.99 1.53
N GLN A 40 16.65 -7.77 1.92
CA GLN A 40 18.04 -7.41 2.24
C GLN A 40 18.54 -8.12 3.52
N ALA A 41 17.71 -8.19 4.56
CA ALA A 41 18.08 -8.76 5.86
C ALA A 41 17.87 -10.29 5.94
N GLY A 42 17.04 -10.87 5.08
CA GLY A 42 16.62 -12.28 5.10
C GLY A 42 15.53 -12.58 6.12
N GLU A 43 15.52 -11.86 7.24
CA GLU A 43 14.46 -11.86 8.25
C GLU A 43 14.32 -10.48 8.88
N MET A 44 13.19 -10.22 9.54
CA MET A 44 12.97 -8.97 10.25
C MET A 44 12.05 -9.22 11.44
N SER A 45 12.50 -8.79 12.61
CA SER A 45 11.69 -8.78 13.82
C SER A 45 10.59 -7.70 13.74
N LEU A 46 9.57 -7.84 14.58
CA LEU A 46 8.53 -6.82 14.71
C LEU A 46 9.12 -5.45 15.10
N GLY A 47 10.15 -5.43 15.96
CA GLY A 47 10.79 -4.19 16.40
C GLY A 47 11.52 -3.46 15.27
N GLU A 48 12.21 -4.20 14.41
CA GLU A 48 12.86 -3.67 13.21
C GLU A 48 11.82 -3.14 12.21
N ALA A 49 10.75 -3.91 11.95
CA ALA A 49 9.67 -3.49 11.07
C ALA A 49 9.01 -2.18 11.54
N LEU A 50 8.68 -2.07 12.84
CA LEU A 50 8.12 -0.84 13.42
C LEU A 50 9.09 0.35 13.33
N THR A 51 10.40 0.09 13.39
CA THR A 51 11.42 1.13 13.25
C THR A 51 11.50 1.63 11.81
N GLU A 52 11.50 0.72 10.84
CA GLU A 52 11.49 1.07 9.42
C GLU A 52 10.20 1.79 9.00
N ILE A 53 9.03 1.40 9.53
CA ILE A 53 7.76 2.12 9.29
C ILE A 53 7.88 3.59 9.72
N ARG A 54 8.29 3.84 10.97
CA ARG A 54 8.42 5.22 11.49
C ARG A 54 9.43 6.03 10.69
N ARG A 55 10.54 5.41 10.30
CA ARG A 55 11.56 6.06 9.47
C ARG A 55 10.99 6.46 8.11
N PHE A 56 10.31 5.54 7.44
CA PHE A 56 9.68 5.77 6.15
C PHE A 56 8.65 6.91 6.22
N GLU A 57 7.75 6.89 7.20
CA GLU A 57 6.73 7.93 7.39
C GLU A 57 7.37 9.30 7.66
N ALA A 58 8.43 9.37 8.46
CA ALA A 58 9.15 10.61 8.70
C ALA A 58 9.83 11.15 7.42
N GLU A 59 10.40 10.27 6.58
CA GLU A 59 10.97 10.63 5.28
C GLU A 59 9.89 11.13 4.30
N GLN A 60 8.74 10.46 4.23
CA GLN A 60 7.61 10.90 3.41
C GLN A 60 7.06 12.25 3.86
N GLY A 61 6.90 12.45 5.17
CA GLY A 61 6.48 13.74 5.73
C GLY A 61 7.43 14.88 5.35
N ARG A 62 8.75 14.64 5.39
CA ARG A 62 9.75 15.60 4.92
C ARG A 62 9.62 15.91 3.42
N ARG A 63 9.42 14.89 2.58
CA ARG A 63 9.23 15.06 1.12
C ARG A 63 7.99 15.88 0.80
N MET A 64 6.88 15.63 1.49
CA MET A 64 5.64 16.39 1.31
C MET A 64 5.81 17.86 1.70
N SER A 65 6.50 18.13 2.81
CA SER A 65 6.77 19.51 3.27
C SER A 65 7.68 20.29 2.31
N ALA A 66 8.69 19.64 1.73
CA ALA A 66 9.57 20.23 0.73
C ALA A 66 8.84 20.52 -0.60
N ALA A 67 7.95 19.63 -1.03
CA ALA A 67 7.12 19.85 -2.22
C ALA A 67 6.17 21.04 -2.07
N ALA A 68 5.66 21.29 -0.87
CA ALA A 68 4.77 22.42 -0.58
C ALA A 68 5.45 23.80 -0.57
N HIS A 69 6.78 23.87 -0.45
CA HIS A 69 7.55 25.14 -0.50
C HIS A 69 8.00 25.52 -1.91
N THR A 70 7.76 24.68 -2.92
CA THR A 70 8.21 24.91 -4.31
C THR A 70 7.08 25.36 -5.24
N VAL A 71 5.86 25.54 -4.71
CA VAL A 71 4.65 26.02 -5.42
C VAL A 71 4.25 27.38 -4.87
#